data_AF-A0A832S339-F1
#
_entry.id   AF-A0A832S339-F1
#
_cell.length_a   1.000
_cell.length_b   1.000
_cell.length_c   1.000
_cell.angle_alpha   90.00
_cell.angle_beta   90.00
_cell.angle_gamma   90.00
#
_symmetry.space_group_name_H-M   'P 1'
#
loop_
_entity.id
_entity.type
_entity.pdbx_description
1 polymer ?
#
loop_
_entity_poly.entity_id
_entity_poly.type
_entity_poly.pdbx_seq_one_letter_code
_entity_poly.pdbx_strand_id
1 'polypeptide(L)' 'MRTMPEWCYTRESVSDEKAEQALLAVKSACFGCAEHSNDCSLAKAVRDITEMLEVKE' A
#
# COMPACT_ATOMS: atom_id res chain seq x y z
N MET A 1 22.06 0.50 3.46
CA MET A 1 21.27 -0.35 4.38
C MET A 1 19.83 -0.23 3.93
N ARG A 2 19.14 -1.33 3.63
CA ARG A 2 17.69 -1.28 3.35
C ARG A 2 16.98 -1.00 4.67
N THR A 3 16.35 0.15 4.80
CA THR A 3 15.42 0.43 5.91
C THR A 3 14.13 -0.33 5.64
N MET A 4 13.61 -1.02 6.65
CA MET A 4 12.31 -1.68 6.53
C MET A 4 11.23 -0.63 6.26
N PRO A 5 10.29 -0.89 5.32
CA PRO A 5 9.18 0.02 5.09
C PRO A 5 8.37 0.23 6.37
N GLU A 6 7.93 1.46 6.62
CA GLU A 6 7.11 1.79 7.80
C GLU A 6 5.67 2.06 7.41
N TRP A 7 4.73 1.43 8.11
CA TRP A 7 3.32 1.66 7.87
C TRP A 7 2.91 3.07 8.30
N CYS A 8 2.35 3.87 7.39
CA CYS A 8 2.09 5.29 7.66
C CYS A 8 1.08 5.56 8.80
N TYR A 9 0.18 4.62 9.10
CA TYR A 9 -0.83 4.75 10.15
C TYR A 9 -0.34 4.33 11.54
N THR A 10 0.47 3.26 11.65
CA THR A 10 0.95 2.75 12.95
C THR A 10 2.42 3.06 13.22
N ARG A 11 3.16 3.54 12.21
CA ARG A 11 4.62 3.72 12.22
C ARG A 11 5.40 2.44 12.54
N GLU A 12 4.76 1.27 12.39
CA GLU A 12 5.43 0.00 12.59
C GLU A 12 6.24 -0.39 11.35
N SER A 13 7.42 -0.96 11.58
CA SER A 13 8.23 -1.52 10.53
C SER A 13 7.59 -2.80 10.00
N VAL A 14 7.33 -2.84 8.70
CA VAL A 14 6.72 -3.97 7.98
C VAL A 14 7.78 -4.58 7.08
N SER A 15 7.79 -5.90 6.94
CA SER A 15 8.65 -6.54 5.95
C SER A 15 8.12 -6.27 4.54
N ASP A 16 9.01 -6.18 3.55
CA ASP A 16 8.64 -6.06 2.12
C ASP A 16 7.58 -7.11 1.73
N GLU A 17 7.76 -8.37 2.13
CA GLU A 17 6.82 -9.46 1.85
C GLU A 17 5.41 -9.18 2.41
N LYS A 18 5.31 -8.71 3.65
CA LYS A 18 4.01 -8.38 4.26
C LYS A 18 3.37 -7.18 3.58
N ALA A 19 4.15 -6.18 3.19
CA ALA A 19 3.68 -5.02 2.45
C ALA A 19 3.15 -5.41 1.05
N GLU A 20 3.83 -6.31 0.35
CA GLU A 20 3.38 -6.87 -0.94
C GLU A 20 2.10 -7.71 -0.79
N GLN A 21 2.00 -8.54 0.25
CA GLN A 21 0.79 -9.29 0.57
C GLN A 21 -0.40 -8.35 0.86
N ALA A 22 -0.18 -7.28 1.61
CA ALA A 22 -1.20 -6.26 1.86
C ALA A 22 -1.65 -5.57 0.57
N LEU A 23 -0.70 -5.21 -0.31
CA LEU A 23 -1.00 -4.60 -1.61
C LEU A 23 -1.88 -5.50 -2.46
N LEU A 24 -1.56 -6.80 -2.53
CA LEU A 24 -2.37 -7.79 -3.25
C LEU A 24 -3.77 -7.92 -2.65
N ALA A 25 -3.89 -8.01 -1.33
CA ALA A 25 -5.19 -8.13 -0.65
C ALA A 25 -6.10 -6.91 -0.95
N VAL A 26 -5.56 -5.69 -0.90
CA VAL A 26 -6.32 -4.46 -1.21
C VAL A 26 -6.72 -4.43 -2.68
N LYS A 27 -5.82 -4.80 -3.61
CA LYS A 27 -6.14 -4.90 -5.03
C LYS A 27 -7.21 -5.95 -5.32
N SER A 28 -7.18 -7.10 -4.64
CA SER A 28 -8.21 -8.14 -4.76
C SER A 28 -9.55 -7.74 -4.16
N ALA A 29 -9.56 -6.91 -3.11
CA ALA A 29 -10.79 -6.33 -2.55
C ALA A 29 -11.39 -5.22 -3.43
N CYS A 30 -10.67 -4.74 -4.44
CA CYS A 30 -11.19 -3.79 -5.40
C CYS A 30 -12.22 -4.47 -6.32
N PHE A 31 -13.47 -4.05 -6.23
CA PHE A 31 -14.56 -4.54 -7.09
C PHE A 31 -14.53 -4.00 -8.53
N GLY A 32 -13.41 -3.42 -8.96
CA GLY A 32 -13.23 -2.85 -10.30
C GLY A 32 -13.99 -1.54 -10.49
N CYS A 33 -13.52 -0.46 -9.85
CA CYS A 33 -14.06 0.88 -10.12
C CYS A 33 -13.95 1.18 -11.64
N ALA A 34 -15.04 1.62 -12.26
CA ALA A 34 -15.02 2.04 -13.66
C ALA A 34 -14.13 3.27 -13.86
N GLU A 35 -14.12 4.18 -12.89
CA GLU A 35 -13.22 5.33 -12.79
C GLU A 35 -12.75 5.48 -11.34
N HIS A 36 -11.46 5.73 -11.12
CA HIS A 36 -10.93 5.95 -9.78
C HIS A 36 -11.16 7.40 -9.36
N SER A 37 -12.14 7.61 -8.48
CA SER A 37 -12.22 8.86 -7.71
C SER A 37 -11.04 8.97 -6.75
N ASN A 38 -10.54 10.18 -6.54
CA ASN A 38 -9.54 10.49 -5.51
C ASN A 38 -10.04 10.16 -4.09
N ASP A 39 -11.36 10.06 -3.90
CA ASP A 39 -11.99 9.70 -2.63
C ASP A 39 -12.16 8.18 -2.43
N CYS A 40 -11.72 7.35 -3.38
CA CYS A 40 -11.78 5.90 -3.23
C CYS A 40 -10.82 5.42 -2.14
N SER A 41 -11.38 4.91 -1.03
CA SER A 41 -10.59 4.46 0.12
C SER A 41 -9.61 3.33 -0.23
N LEU A 42 -9.99 2.42 -1.14
CA LEU A 42 -9.11 1.35 -1.60
C LEU A 42 -7.98 1.90 -2.48
N ALA A 43 -8.28 2.85 -3.37
CA ALA A 43 -7.25 3.48 -4.21
C ALA A 43 -6.24 4.26 -3.37
N LYS A 44 -6.70 4.97 -2.34
CA LYS A 44 -5.83 5.62 -1.36
C LYS A 44 -4.93 4.61 -0.64
N ALA A 45 -5.50 3.51 -0.14
CA ALA A 45 -4.73 2.48 0.53
C ALA A 45 -3.68 1.83 -0.39
N VAL A 46 -4.02 1.56 -1.65
CA VAL A 46 -3.06 1.07 -2.66
C VAL A 46 -1.90 2.04 -2.82
N ARG A 47 -2.17 3.34 -2.98
CA ARG A 47 -1.13 4.37 -3.09
C ARG A 47 -0.26 4.43 -1.85
N ASP A 48 -0.86 4.50 -0.67
CA ASP A 48 -0.12 4.59 0.60
C ASP A 48 0.84 3.38 0.77
N ILE A 49 0.41 2.16 0.40
CA ILE A 49 1.26 0.94 0.41
C ILE A 49 2.35 1.01 -0.67
N THR A 50 2.02 1.47 -1.87
CA THR A 50 2.97 1.59 -2.98
C THR A 50 4.06 2.62 -2.67
N GLU A 51 3.71 3.81 -2.19
CA GLU A 51 4.66 4.85 -1.77
C GLU A 51 5.60 4.33 -0.67
N MET A 52 5.08 3.56 0.28
CA MET A 52 5.88 2.91 1.33
C MET A 52 6.90 1.91 0.75
N LEU A 53 6.53 1.17 -0.29
CA LEU A 53 7.42 0.24 -1.00
C LEU A 53 8.41 0.96 -1.93
N GLU A 54 8.07 2.16 -2.41
CA GLU A 54 8.84 3.00 -3.33
C GLU A 54 9.85 3.93 -2.61
N VAL A 55 9.90 3.97 -1.28
CA VAL A 55 11.04 4.54 -0.50
C VAL A 55 12.33 3.70 -0.68
N LYS A 56 12.50 3.13 -1.87
CA LYS A 56 13.55 2.21 -2.31
C LYS A 56 14.66 2.90 -3.10
N GLU A 57 14.62 4.21 -3.29
CA GLU A 57 15.65 4.99 -4.00
C GLU A 57 16.32 6.06 -3.14
#